data_AF-A0A2V9P3B8-F1
#
_entry.id   AF-A0A2V9P3B8-F1
#
_cell.length_a   1.000
_cell.length_b   1.000
_cell.length_c   1.000
_cell.angle_alpha   90.00
_cell.angle_beta   90.00
_cell.angle_gamma   90.00
#
_symmetry.space_group_name_H-M   'P 1'
#
loop_
_entity.id
_entity.type
_entity.pdbx_description
1 polymer ?
#
loop_
_entity_poly.entity_id
_entity_poly.type
_entity_poly.pdbx_seq_one_letter_code
_entity_poly.pdbx_strand_id
1 'polypeptide(L)'
;MSKSTFLRRKVARGVNSNGVVVGLSTTLVSDSNAMIMSFGLPYAFQTRAFRWKNGYIRDLGTLGGPDAMVLGVNESGQIFGNSYTNFDSSPVCGVPDFGFDALMTGAFLWQNGKMTNLGSFGGTCTNAIALNNRGQVVGYSFL
;
A
#
# COMPACT_ATOMS: atom_id res chain seq x y z
N MET A 1 -1.98 -25.79 -0.91
CA MET A 1 -0.93 -25.09 -0.13
C MET A 1 -0.32 -24.02 -1.02
N SER A 2 -0.65 -22.74 -0.82
CA SER A 2 -0.13 -21.67 -1.68
C SER A 2 1.31 -21.35 -1.27
N LYS A 3 2.24 -21.58 -2.19
CA LYS A 3 3.66 -21.25 -2.03
C LYS A 3 3.77 -19.75 -1.79
N SER A 4 4.31 -19.39 -0.64
CA SER A 4 4.77 -18.04 -0.31
C SER A 4 5.70 -17.57 -1.44
N THR A 5 5.20 -16.74 -2.33
CA THR A 5 6.01 -15.99 -3.29
C THR A 5 7.14 -15.30 -2.53
N PHE A 6 8.36 -15.43 -3.03
CA PHE A 6 9.61 -15.04 -2.40
C PHE A 6 9.59 -13.59 -1.93
N LEU A 7 9.48 -13.41 -0.61
CA LEU A 7 9.45 -12.13 0.06
C LEU A 7 10.68 -12.00 0.97
N ARG A 8 11.57 -11.02 0.72
CA ARG A 8 12.85 -10.88 1.44
C ARG A 8 12.68 -10.36 2.86
N ARG A 9 11.87 -9.31 3.03
CA ARG A 9 11.64 -8.65 4.31
C ARG A 9 10.14 -8.48 4.52
N LYS A 10 9.68 -8.71 5.76
CA LYS A 10 8.29 -8.48 6.19
C LYS A 10 8.34 -7.57 7.39
N VAL A 11 7.56 -6.50 7.37
CA VAL A 11 7.46 -5.55 8.48
C VAL A 11 5.97 -5.41 8.82
N ALA A 12 5.61 -5.76 10.05
CA ALA A 12 4.28 -5.47 10.58
C ALA A 12 4.15 -3.97 10.84
N ARG A 13 3.00 -3.40 10.48
CA ARG A 13 2.68 -1.98 10.69
C ARG A 13 1.45 -1.75 11.56
N GLY A 14 0.57 -2.74 11.69
CA GLY A 14 -0.61 -2.62 12.53
C GLY A 14 -1.15 -3.97 12.96
N VAL A 15 -1.87 -3.96 14.07
CA VAL A 15 -2.61 -5.11 14.59
C VAL A 15 -3.92 -4.62 15.18
N ASN A 16 -5.01 -5.40 15.04
CA ASN A 16 -6.26 -5.14 15.73
C ASN A 16 -6.55 -6.19 16.81
N SER A 17 -7.56 -5.95 17.64
CA SER A 17 -7.94 -6.83 18.76
C SER A 17 -8.42 -8.21 18.31
N ASN A 18 -8.78 -8.35 17.03
CA ASN A 18 -9.18 -9.62 16.40
C ASN A 18 -8.00 -10.43 15.84
N GLY A 19 -6.76 -10.07 16.19
CA GLY A 19 -5.53 -10.76 15.79
C GLY A 19 -5.20 -10.63 14.30
N VAL A 20 -5.77 -9.64 13.61
CA VAL A 20 -5.37 -9.31 12.24
C VAL A 20 -4.12 -8.46 12.33
N VAL A 21 -3.01 -8.98 11.81
CA VAL A 21 -1.78 -8.20 11.63
C VAL A 21 -1.70 -7.75 10.18
N VAL A 22 -1.34 -6.50 9.94
CA VAL A 22 -1.10 -5.98 8.61
C VAL A 22 0.31 -5.44 8.51
N GLY A 23 0.87 -5.54 7.32
CA GLY A 23 2.21 -5.07 7.07
C GLY A 23 2.54 -5.00 5.60
N LEU A 24 3.82 -4.77 5.35
CA LEU A 24 4.38 -4.70 4.01
C LEU A 24 5.51 -5.69 3.86
N SER A 25 5.76 -6.10 2.63
CA SER A 25 6.82 -7.02 2.31
C SER A 25 7.46 -6.70 0.97
N THR A 26 8.75 -6.94 0.83
CA THR A 26 9.47 -6.69 -0.44
C THR A 26 9.60 -7.98 -1.24
N THR A 27 9.41 -7.91 -2.55
CA THR A 27 9.62 -9.04 -3.47
C THR A 27 11.11 -9.16 -3.85
N LEU A 28 11.40 -9.99 -4.87
CA LEU A 28 12.70 -10.08 -5.53
C LEU A 28 12.78 -9.25 -6.82
N VAL A 29 11.68 -8.63 -7.26
CA VAL A 29 11.62 -7.85 -8.49
C VAL A 29 12.14 -6.45 -8.20
N SER A 30 13.16 -6.03 -8.95
CA SER A 30 13.74 -4.73 -8.72
C SER A 30 12.78 -3.61 -9.12
N ASP A 31 12.73 -2.53 -8.35
CA ASP A 31 11.84 -1.40 -8.60
C ASP A 31 12.53 -0.10 -8.19
N SER A 32 12.79 0.80 -9.14
CA SER A 32 13.36 2.12 -8.84
C SER A 32 12.34 3.09 -8.22
N ASN A 33 11.05 2.76 -8.32
CA ASN A 33 9.94 3.58 -7.85
C ASN A 33 9.26 2.96 -6.61
N ALA A 34 9.94 2.07 -5.90
CA ALA A 34 9.36 1.35 -4.76
C ALA A 34 8.71 2.32 -3.77
N MET A 35 7.51 1.96 -3.28
CA MET A 35 6.70 2.84 -2.41
C MET A 35 7.32 3.15 -1.04
N ILE A 36 8.43 2.51 -0.69
CA ILE A 36 9.12 2.73 0.58
C ILE A 36 10.51 3.25 0.24
N MET A 37 11.06 4.09 1.12
CA MET A 37 12.45 4.54 1.09
C MET A 37 13.23 3.88 2.23
N SER A 38 14.51 3.59 2.06
CA SER A 38 15.40 3.71 3.22
C SER A 38 16.76 4.21 2.92
N PHE A 39 17.38 4.66 4.01
CA PHE A 39 18.68 5.28 4.02
C PHE A 39 18.75 6.39 2.96
N GLY A 40 17.63 7.11 2.74
CA GLY A 40 17.56 8.25 1.84
C GLY A 40 17.66 7.93 0.33
N LEU A 41 17.58 6.66 -0.07
CA LEU A 41 17.65 6.24 -1.49
C LEU A 41 16.42 5.41 -1.88
N PRO A 42 15.98 5.45 -3.16
CA PRO A 42 14.93 4.56 -3.65
C PRO A 42 15.35 3.11 -3.43
N TYR A 43 14.49 2.37 -2.73
CA TYR A 43 14.73 0.96 -2.44
C TYR A 43 14.64 0.12 -3.70
N ALA A 44 15.45 -0.92 -3.75
CA ALA A 44 15.64 -1.69 -4.97
C ALA A 44 14.50 -2.63 -5.35
N PHE A 45 13.39 -2.82 -4.61
CA PHE A 45 12.42 -3.90 -4.90
C PHE A 45 10.96 -3.53 -4.66
N GLN A 46 10.07 -4.13 -5.46
CA GLN A 46 8.62 -3.96 -5.35
C GLN A 46 8.10 -4.31 -3.95
N THR A 47 7.09 -3.57 -3.50
CA THR A 47 6.46 -3.71 -2.18
C THR A 47 5.03 -4.23 -2.27
N ARG A 48 4.67 -5.11 -1.33
CA ARG A 48 3.37 -5.77 -1.26
C ARG A 48 2.77 -5.60 0.12
N ALA A 49 1.56 -5.07 0.17
CA ALA A 49 0.76 -5.06 1.38
C ALA A 49 0.26 -6.48 1.69
N PHE A 50 0.32 -6.86 2.96
CA PHE A 50 -0.15 -8.17 3.41
C PHE A 50 -1.05 -8.06 4.63
N ARG A 51 -1.91 -9.08 4.77
CA ARG A 51 -2.64 -9.39 6.00
C ARG A 51 -2.21 -10.75 6.51
N TRP A 52 -1.87 -10.84 7.78
CA TRP A 52 -1.67 -12.09 8.49
C TRP A 52 -2.80 -12.32 9.49
N LYS A 53 -3.32 -13.55 9.53
CA LYS A 53 -4.21 -14.01 10.61
C LYS A 53 -4.11 -15.53 10.73
N ASN A 54 -4.05 -16.04 11.96
CA ASN A 54 -4.05 -17.47 12.27
C ASN A 54 -2.98 -18.27 11.49
N GLY A 55 -1.78 -17.74 11.37
CA GLY A 55 -0.67 -18.40 10.66
C GLY A 55 -0.64 -18.17 9.14
N TYR A 56 -1.66 -17.54 8.55
CA TYR A 56 -1.75 -17.35 7.10
C TYR A 56 -1.47 -15.90 6.69
N ILE A 57 -0.46 -15.71 5.83
CA ILE A 57 -0.22 -14.45 5.12
C ILE A 57 -1.03 -14.45 3.83
N ARG A 58 -1.76 -13.36 3.60
CA ARG A 58 -2.45 -13.06 2.35
C ARG A 58 -1.91 -11.76 1.77
N ASP A 59 -1.50 -11.82 0.51
CA ASP A 59 -1.22 -10.65 -0.30
C ASP A 59 -2.53 -9.91 -0.60
N LEU A 60 -2.53 -8.58 -0.45
CA LEU A 60 -3.72 -7.76 -0.67
C LEU A 60 -3.92 -7.38 -2.15
N GLY A 61 -2.90 -7.57 -2.99
CA GLY A 61 -2.84 -7.07 -4.36
C GLY A 61 -2.34 -5.64 -4.46
N THR A 62 -2.49 -5.07 -5.65
CA THR A 62 -2.23 -3.66 -5.97
C THR A 62 -3.44 -3.10 -6.73
N LEU A 63 -3.48 -1.78 -6.95
CA LEU A 63 -4.50 -1.11 -7.76
C LEU A 63 -4.21 -1.13 -9.27
N GLY A 64 -3.17 -1.85 -9.71
CA GLY A 64 -2.77 -1.97 -11.13
C GLY A 64 -1.30 -1.64 -11.38
N GLY A 65 -0.66 -0.90 -10.47
CA GLY A 65 0.78 -0.64 -10.49
C GLY A 65 1.60 -1.69 -9.73
N PRO A 66 2.92 -1.47 -9.60
CA PRO A 66 3.84 -2.48 -9.06
C PRO A 66 3.69 -2.68 -7.55
N ASP A 67 3.28 -1.63 -6.83
CA ASP A 67 3.44 -1.56 -5.38
C ASP A 67 2.16 -1.26 -4.60
N ALA A 68 2.13 -1.74 -3.36
CA ALA A 68 1.14 -1.37 -2.36
C ALA A 68 1.74 -1.35 -0.95
N MET A 69 1.33 -0.36 -0.16
CA MET A 69 1.61 -0.27 1.27
C MET A 69 0.32 -0.18 2.10
N VAL A 70 0.37 -0.75 3.30
CA VAL A 70 -0.69 -0.61 4.29
C VAL A 70 -0.31 0.42 5.34
N LEU A 71 -1.29 1.21 5.77
CA LEU A 71 -1.17 2.18 6.85
C LEU A 71 -1.81 1.68 8.15
N GLY A 72 -2.88 0.89 8.06
CA GLY A 72 -3.46 0.29 9.26
C GLY A 72 -4.66 -0.61 8.98
N VAL A 73 -5.22 -1.12 10.07
CA VAL A 73 -6.36 -2.03 10.10
C VAL A 73 -7.31 -1.59 11.22
N ASN A 74 -8.62 -1.62 10.97
CA ASN A 74 -9.63 -1.33 12.00
C ASN A 74 -10.14 -2.62 12.67
N GLU A 75 -11.01 -2.49 13.66
CA GLU A 75 -11.51 -3.66 14.41
C GLU A 75 -12.37 -4.61 13.56
N SER A 76 -13.06 -4.11 12.53
CA SER A 76 -13.78 -4.94 11.57
C SER A 76 -12.85 -5.68 10.59
N GLY A 77 -11.53 -5.48 10.69
CA GLY A 77 -10.54 -6.11 9.82
C GLY A 77 -10.46 -5.49 8.42
N GLN A 78 -11.03 -4.30 8.23
CA GLN A 78 -10.82 -3.49 7.03
C GLN A 78 -9.44 -2.85 7.10
N ILE A 79 -8.79 -2.76 5.95
CA ILE A 79 -7.39 -2.36 5.83
C ILE A 79 -7.32 -1.17 4.87
N PHE A 80 -6.57 -0.14 5.23
CA PHE A 80 -6.40 1.03 4.37
C PHE A 80 -4.92 1.31 4.09
N GLY A 81 -4.64 1.96 2.98
CA GLY A 81 -3.30 2.33 2.58
C GLY A 81 -3.26 2.93 1.19
N ASN A 82 -2.08 2.87 0.56
CA ASN A 82 -1.82 3.43 -0.76
C ASN A 82 -1.27 2.34 -1.69
N SER A 83 -1.61 2.40 -2.97
CA SER A 83 -1.08 1.51 -4.01
C SER A 83 -0.91 2.27 -5.30
N TYR A 84 0.08 1.91 -6.12
CA TYR A 84 0.19 2.49 -7.44
C TYR A 84 -0.95 1.97 -8.31
N THR A 85 -1.54 2.87 -9.10
CA THR A 85 -2.66 2.55 -9.99
C THR A 85 -2.19 2.08 -11.36
N ASN A 86 -0.98 2.45 -11.78
CA ASN A 86 -0.34 2.05 -13.03
C ASN A 86 1.20 2.16 -12.91
N PHE A 87 1.89 2.12 -14.05
CA PHE A 87 3.34 2.26 -14.18
C PHE A 87 3.77 3.64 -14.70
N ASP A 88 2.85 4.59 -14.79
CA ASP A 88 3.11 5.93 -15.33
C ASP A 88 3.60 6.85 -14.20
N SER A 89 4.67 7.60 -14.47
CA SER A 89 5.20 8.59 -13.55
C SER A 89 4.26 9.79 -13.43
N SER A 90 4.26 10.41 -12.25
CA SER A 90 3.52 11.63 -11.98
C SER A 90 4.42 12.63 -11.24
N PRO A 91 4.67 13.82 -11.83
CA PRO A 91 5.46 14.86 -11.18
C PRO A 91 4.77 15.44 -9.94
N VAL A 92 3.48 15.13 -9.75
CA VAL A 92 2.67 15.57 -8.61
C VAL A 92 2.65 14.53 -7.49
N CYS A 93 2.78 13.24 -7.81
CA CYS A 93 2.77 12.17 -6.80
C CYS A 93 4.11 12.04 -6.07
N GLY A 94 5.21 12.48 -6.71
CA GLY A 94 6.53 12.52 -6.10
C GLY A 94 6.66 13.58 -5.02
N VAL A 95 7.81 13.61 -4.37
CA VAL A 95 8.23 14.74 -3.54
C VAL A 95 9.28 15.52 -4.34
N PRO A 96 8.89 16.60 -5.04
CA PRO A 96 9.78 17.30 -5.98
C PRO A 96 11.09 17.76 -5.34
N ASP A 97 11.03 18.10 -4.04
CA ASP A 97 12.20 18.52 -3.24
C ASP A 97 13.31 17.47 -3.16
N PHE A 98 13.00 16.20 -3.46
CA PHE A 98 13.98 15.10 -3.52
C PHE A 98 14.29 14.65 -4.96
N GLY A 99 13.73 15.31 -5.98
CA GLY A 99 14.12 15.13 -7.39
C GLY A 99 13.67 13.84 -8.07
N PHE A 100 12.62 13.17 -7.56
CA PHE A 100 12.07 11.96 -8.18
C PHE A 100 10.55 12.00 -8.30
N ASP A 101 10.06 11.64 -9.49
CA ASP A 101 8.64 11.43 -9.78
C ASP A 101 8.22 10.04 -9.29
N ALA A 102 7.22 9.97 -8.42
CA ALA A 102 6.58 8.70 -8.06
C ALA A 102 5.57 8.30 -9.13
N LEU A 103 5.16 7.03 -9.15
CA LEU A 103 4.07 6.58 -10.02
C LEU A 103 2.71 7.10 -9.52
N MET A 104 1.69 7.08 -10.37
CA MET A 104 0.32 7.46 -9.98
C MET A 104 -0.18 6.66 -8.77
N THR A 105 -0.73 7.33 -7.76
CA THR A 105 -1.09 6.72 -6.46
C THR A 105 -2.60 6.72 -6.19
N GLY A 106 -3.08 5.59 -5.69
CA GLY A 106 -4.44 5.36 -5.26
C GLY A 106 -4.52 5.02 -3.78
N ALA A 107 -5.24 5.83 -3.00
CA ALA A 107 -5.72 5.46 -1.69
C ALA A 107 -6.71 4.29 -1.83
N PHE A 108 -6.56 3.25 -1.01
CA PHE A 108 -7.42 2.09 -1.06
C PHE A 108 -8.09 1.77 0.27
N LEU A 109 -9.25 1.13 0.17
CA LEU A 109 -9.85 0.32 1.22
C LEU A 109 -9.88 -1.14 0.76
N TRP A 110 -9.31 -2.03 1.58
CA TRP A 110 -9.37 -3.46 1.38
C TRP A 110 -10.35 -4.09 2.36
N GLN A 111 -11.29 -4.85 1.82
CA GLN A 111 -12.29 -5.57 2.59
C GLN A 111 -12.69 -6.85 1.83
N ASN A 112 -12.91 -7.94 2.57
CA ASN A 112 -13.44 -9.20 2.03
C ASN A 112 -12.68 -9.74 0.79
N GLY A 113 -11.36 -9.59 0.75
CA GLY A 113 -10.55 -10.09 -0.37
C GLY A 113 -10.36 -9.12 -1.52
N LYS A 114 -10.97 -7.92 -1.48
CA LYS A 114 -10.95 -6.95 -2.58
C LYS A 114 -10.30 -5.65 -2.14
N MET A 115 -9.33 -5.18 -2.93
CA MET A 115 -8.80 -3.82 -2.87
C MET A 115 -9.70 -2.89 -3.70
N THR A 116 -10.16 -1.80 -3.12
CA THR A 116 -11.02 -0.80 -3.79
C THR A 116 -10.31 0.54 -3.76
N ASN A 117 -10.10 1.14 -4.94
CA ASN A 117 -9.64 2.51 -5.08
C ASN A 117 -10.72 3.46 -4.55
N LEU A 118 -10.34 4.42 -3.69
CA LEU A 118 -11.25 5.40 -3.11
C LEU A 118 -11.53 6.60 -4.03
N GLY A 119 -10.80 6.72 -5.14
CA GLY A 119 -10.98 7.76 -6.14
C GLY A 119 -10.30 9.07 -5.78
N SER A 120 -10.24 9.97 -6.77
CA SER A 120 -9.69 11.32 -6.67
C SER A 120 -10.75 12.34 -7.08
N PHE A 121 -10.49 13.63 -6.85
CA PHE A 121 -11.29 14.73 -7.36
C PHE A 121 -10.90 15.18 -8.78
N GLY A 122 -10.29 14.28 -9.57
CA GLY A 122 -9.87 14.55 -10.96
C GLY A 122 -8.35 14.45 -11.20
N GLY A 123 -7.55 14.45 -10.14
CA GLY A 123 -6.10 14.23 -10.22
C GLY A 123 -5.70 12.75 -10.20
N THR A 124 -4.39 12.49 -10.24
CA THR A 124 -3.81 11.13 -10.37
C THR A 124 -3.19 10.58 -9.09
N CYS A 125 -3.22 11.37 -8.01
CA CYS A 125 -2.50 11.07 -6.77
C CYS A 125 -3.43 11.24 -5.56
N THR A 126 -3.63 10.16 -4.81
CA THR A 126 -4.44 10.14 -3.60
C THR A 126 -3.71 9.43 -2.49
N ASN A 127 -3.86 9.92 -1.26
CA ASN A 127 -3.26 9.34 -0.06
C ASN A 127 -4.29 9.19 1.05
N ALA A 128 -4.35 8.01 1.63
CA ALA A 128 -5.12 7.78 2.85
C ALA A 128 -4.33 8.23 4.08
N ILE A 129 -5.03 8.71 5.11
CA ILE A 129 -4.46 9.16 6.39
C ILE A 129 -4.94 8.28 7.53
N ALA A 130 -6.26 8.06 7.62
CA ALA A 130 -6.84 7.31 8.73
C ALA A 130 -8.09 6.54 8.30
N LEU A 131 -8.37 5.48 9.05
CA LEU A 131 -9.56 4.65 8.97
C LEU A 131 -10.18 4.53 10.35
N ASN A 132 -11.50 4.73 10.46
CA ASN A 132 -12.23 4.45 11.70
C ASN A 132 -12.94 3.08 11.68
N ASN A 133 -13.50 2.67 12.83
CA ASN A 133 -14.23 1.40 12.96
C ASN A 133 -15.59 1.37 12.23
N ARG A 134 -16.03 2.47 11.63
CA ARG A 134 -17.23 2.51 10.76
C ARG A 134 -16.89 2.30 9.28
N GLY A 135 -15.62 2.05 8.95
CA GLY A 135 -15.18 1.84 7.57
C GLY A 135 -14.97 3.12 6.77
N GLN A 136 -14.86 4.26 7.44
CA GLN A 136 -14.65 5.56 6.78
C GLN A 136 -13.15 5.86 6.72
N VAL A 137 -12.68 6.16 5.51
CA VAL A 137 -11.29 6.57 5.26
C VAL A 137 -11.25 8.07 5.01
N VAL A 138 -10.29 8.75 5.65
CA VAL A 138 -9.95 10.15 5.36
C VAL A 138 -8.58 10.23 4.71
N GLY A 139 -8.35 11.28 3.92
CA GLY A 139 -7.15 11.43 3.12
C GLY A 139 -7.15 12.75 2.34
N TYR A 140 -6.25 12.83 1.38
CA TYR A 140 -6.16 13.96 0.45
C TYR A 140 -5.90 13.46 -0.97
N SER A 141 -6.17 14.33 -1.95
CA SER A 141 -5.79 14.14 -3.34
C SER A 141 -5.06 15.37 -3.83
N PHE A 142 -4.08 15.16 -4.70
CA PHE A 142 -3.55 16.25 -5.51
C PHE A 142 -4.41 16.42 -6.76
N LEU A 143 -4.52 17.66 -7.24
CA LEU A 143 -5.19 18.03 -8.48
C LEU A 143 -4.14 18.43 -9.52
#